data_AF-A0AB34JFP6-F1
#
_entry.id   AF-A0AB34JFP6-F1
#
_cell.length_a   1.000
_cell.length_b   1.000
_cell.length_c   1.000
_cell.angle_alpha   90.00
_cell.angle_beta   90.00
_cell.angle_gamma   90.00
#
_symmetry.space_group_name_H-M   'P 1'
#
loop_
_entity.id
_entity.type
_entity.pdbx_description
1 polymer ?
#
loop_
_entity_poly.entity_id
_entity_poly.type
_entity_poly.pdbx_seq_one_letter_code
_entity_poly.pdbx_strand_id
1 'polypeptide(L)'
;MTETVNLEELRSGLVSCRATSGVAEHLLHQFAAAQELESLGSIEEAVERYTLLVADACKDREKEVAALAHEKKIATLATPPPPLIVSMALNSIGGSHLDAREHEEARAAFRQSIEWWPANGMAQTNLADLERERGSYERAIELYKSAAALPKSEWPDVVPSQWFSEWITAPRKECVALATYMSLLLLHQTLAFDEALPYMAKFGVRWRLSPAVWRAVSTPPHPEAALPLPRASAADGTMVRRVAGAIPDPLLSALQQGFSLSSPFWAETDYADRGYFSFWYDVAESPRNAVEFLCRHLRPFTGVGDEVVGCEWWVHTRAEGRSIGHQMHFDTEEGSLASGQLLHPVVSSVSYLRTSADHLFGSDPTVVLNQRVDDDSADRAWVSHPRQGSVLFFPGNLLHCVCPAKPRAARSKRSRAATSPRLLDDSEQDFGVAPQPHRVTLMIGFWTTDVRASSRRTMYGACGPVPRPTRGCSWPARLSIPEGVNQQEEPPHTAKFFQVPTVSSNPWERVPDMPGGISSLPLAKSNLSEEWATLTLPESRKHGFFVSELSEFREALRKVD
;
A
#
# COMPACT_ATOMS: atom_id res chain seq x y z
N MET A 1 -26.80 -42.77 33.68
CA MET A 1 -25.76 -42.39 34.66
C MET A 1 -24.87 -41.39 33.96
N THR A 2 -25.20 -40.13 34.22
CA THR A 2 -24.58 -38.92 33.71
C THR A 2 -23.52 -38.50 34.72
N GLU A 3 -22.24 -38.53 34.34
CA GLU A 3 -21.21 -37.76 35.04
C GLU A 3 -21.06 -36.43 34.33
N THR A 4 -21.75 -35.45 34.89
CA THR A 4 -21.58 -34.02 34.65
C THR A 4 -20.18 -33.62 35.10
N VAL A 5 -19.33 -33.25 34.14
CA VAL A 5 -18.09 -32.51 34.40
C VAL A 5 -18.46 -31.19 35.08
N ASN A 6 -17.96 -31.00 36.28
CA ASN A 6 -18.30 -29.87 37.14
C ASN A 6 -17.63 -28.58 36.61
N LEU A 7 -18.43 -27.65 36.10
CA LEU A 7 -18.01 -26.35 35.56
C LEU A 7 -17.52 -25.36 36.63
N GLU A 8 -17.47 -25.74 37.91
CA GLU A 8 -16.92 -24.91 38.98
C GLU A 8 -15.41 -25.11 39.24
N GLU A 9 -14.78 -26.21 38.81
CA GLU A 9 -13.32 -26.39 38.94
C GLU A 9 -12.51 -25.58 37.91
N LEU A 10 -13.16 -25.03 36.88
CA LEU A 10 -12.56 -24.07 35.94
C LEU A 10 -12.55 -22.63 36.47
N ARG A 11 -13.08 -22.36 37.68
CA ARG A 11 -13.12 -21.01 38.28
C ARG A 11 -11.99 -20.69 39.27
N SER A 12 -11.08 -21.63 39.55
CA SER A 12 -9.95 -21.39 40.48
C SER A 12 -8.57 -21.59 39.84
N GLY A 13 -8.40 -21.16 38.59
CA GLY A 13 -7.11 -21.12 37.88
C GLY A 13 -6.13 -20.08 38.45
N LEU A 14 -5.80 -20.21 39.73
CA LEU A 14 -4.63 -19.60 40.36
C LEU A 14 -3.79 -20.73 40.92
N VAL A 15 -3.07 -21.39 40.02
CA VAL A 15 -1.86 -22.12 40.41
C VAL A 15 -0.85 -21.05 40.85
N SER A 16 -0.60 -21.02 42.16
CA SER A 16 0.60 -20.53 42.83
C SER A 16 1.50 -19.55 42.07
N CYS A 17 1.31 -18.24 42.29
CA CYS A 17 2.34 -17.22 42.04
C CYS A 17 3.52 -17.35 43.04
N ARG A 18 4.18 -18.52 43.10
CA ARG A 18 5.46 -18.72 43.78
C ARG A 18 6.48 -19.27 42.78
N ALA A 19 7.33 -18.36 42.30
CA ALA A 19 8.67 -18.60 41.77
C ALA A 19 8.84 -19.57 40.57
N THR A 20 8.82 -18.99 39.36
CA THR A 20 9.66 -19.40 38.22
C THR A 20 10.54 -18.23 37.73
N SER A 21 10.94 -17.30 38.63
CA SER A 21 11.69 -16.09 38.22
C SER A 21 12.96 -16.42 37.44
N GLY A 22 13.65 -17.52 37.80
CA GLY A 22 14.85 -17.97 37.09
C GLY A 22 14.61 -18.39 35.63
N VAL A 23 13.46 -18.96 35.28
CA VAL A 23 13.15 -19.34 33.89
C VAL A 23 12.86 -18.11 33.04
N ALA A 24 12.04 -17.20 33.56
CA ALA A 24 11.74 -15.94 32.86
C ALA A 24 13.00 -15.08 32.68
N GLU A 25 13.83 -14.95 33.71
CA GLU A 25 15.11 -14.24 33.66
C GLU A 25 16.08 -14.90 32.67
N HIS A 26 16.16 -16.23 32.66
CA HIS A 26 17.01 -16.97 31.73
C HIS A 26 16.60 -16.73 30.27
N LEU A 27 15.32 -16.88 29.95
CA LEU A 27 14.80 -16.65 28.60
C LEU A 27 14.94 -15.18 28.20
N LEU A 28 14.71 -14.24 29.12
CA LEU A 28 14.89 -12.81 28.84
C LEU A 28 16.36 -12.48 28.53
N HIS A 29 17.30 -13.07 29.25
CA HIS A 29 18.73 -12.91 28.96
C HIS A 29 19.11 -13.48 27.59
N GLN A 30 18.58 -14.65 27.22
CA GLN A 30 18.79 -15.20 25.87
C GLN A 30 18.18 -14.30 24.78
N PHE A 31 16.99 -13.77 25.02
CA PHE A 31 16.32 -12.86 24.08
C PHE A 31 17.13 -11.56 23.88
N ALA A 32 17.60 -10.96 24.97
CA ALA A 32 18.43 -9.75 24.93
C ALA A 32 19.74 -9.97 24.16
N ALA A 33 20.40 -11.11 24.37
CA ALA A 33 21.61 -11.47 23.63
C ALA A 33 21.35 -11.65 22.11
N ALA A 34 20.19 -12.20 21.74
CA ALA A 34 19.80 -12.33 20.33
C ALA A 34 19.49 -10.96 19.69
N GLN A 35 18.80 -10.07 20.41
CA GLN A 35 18.55 -8.69 19.96
C GLN A 35 19.85 -7.88 19.78
N GLU A 36 20.85 -8.10 20.63
CA GLU A 36 22.17 -7.47 20.46
C GLU A 36 22.85 -7.93 19.17
N LEU A 37 22.84 -9.23 18.87
CA LEU A 37 23.37 -9.78 17.62
C LEU A 37 22.66 -9.20 16.39
N GLU A 38 21.33 -9.07 16.46
CA GLU A 38 20.52 -8.45 15.40
C GLU A 38 20.92 -6.98 15.17
N SER A 39 21.12 -6.22 16.25
CA SER A 39 21.56 -4.82 16.17
C SER A 39 22.97 -4.64 15.57
N LEU A 40 23.81 -5.68 15.66
CA LEU A 40 25.14 -5.74 15.06
C LEU A 40 25.13 -6.26 13.61
N GLY A 41 23.97 -6.67 13.10
CA GLY A 41 23.81 -7.24 11.75
C GLY A 41 24.14 -8.74 11.65
N SER A 42 24.39 -9.43 12.77
CA SER A 42 24.64 -10.87 12.83
C SER A 42 23.32 -11.65 12.82
N ILE A 43 22.56 -11.55 11.73
CA ILE A 43 21.17 -12.06 11.63
C ILE A 43 21.10 -13.58 11.80
N GLU A 44 21.98 -14.35 11.17
CA GLU A 44 21.99 -15.82 11.27
C GLU A 44 22.23 -16.29 12.72
N GLU A 45 23.19 -15.67 13.42
CA GLU A 45 23.49 -15.98 14.82
C GLU A 45 22.33 -15.57 15.74
N ALA A 46 21.68 -14.43 15.47
CA ALA A 46 20.50 -14.00 16.20
C ALA A 46 19.35 -15.02 16.07
N VAL A 47 19.06 -15.48 14.85
CA VAL A 47 18.03 -16.50 14.57
C VAL A 47 18.35 -17.82 15.27
N GLU A 48 19.60 -18.26 15.27
CA GLU A 48 20.02 -19.44 16.03
C GLU A 48 19.74 -19.28 17.53
N ARG A 49 20.06 -18.12 18.11
CA ARG A 49 19.80 -17.83 19.53
C ARG A 49 18.33 -17.77 19.86
N TYR A 50 17.48 -17.14 19.04
CA TYR A 50 16.04 -17.19 19.23
C TYR A 50 15.51 -18.62 19.14
N THR A 51 16.02 -19.43 18.22
CA THR A 51 15.59 -20.82 18.04
C THR A 51 15.94 -21.68 19.26
N LEU A 52 17.14 -21.49 19.84
CA LEU A 52 17.54 -22.15 21.08
C LEU A 52 16.65 -21.74 22.26
N LEU A 53 16.30 -20.45 22.37
CA LEU A 53 15.38 -19.94 23.38
C LEU A 53 14.02 -20.64 23.29
N VAL A 54 13.44 -20.70 22.09
CA VAL A 54 12.15 -21.35 21.85
C VAL A 54 12.22 -22.84 22.20
N ALA A 55 13.30 -23.52 21.79
CA ALA A 55 13.50 -24.93 22.08
C ALA A 55 13.63 -25.19 23.59
N ASP A 56 14.30 -24.31 24.34
CA ASP A 56 14.46 -24.44 25.78
C ASP A 56 13.12 -24.29 26.51
N ALA A 57 12.34 -23.26 26.16
CA ALA A 57 11.00 -23.06 26.70
C ALA A 57 10.04 -24.23 26.40
N CYS A 58 10.23 -24.95 25.28
CA CYS A 58 9.41 -26.10 24.92
C CYS A 58 9.69 -27.35 25.76
N LYS A 59 10.86 -27.48 26.40
CA LYS A 59 11.24 -28.64 27.22
C LYS A 59 10.45 -28.70 28.53
N ASP A 60 10.15 -27.54 29.12
CA ASP A 60 9.57 -27.45 30.46
C ASP A 60 8.03 -27.33 30.47
N ARG A 61 7.41 -27.25 29.29
CA ARG A 61 5.97 -27.38 28.95
C ARG A 61 4.91 -27.04 30.03
N GLU A 62 5.10 -26.02 30.84
CA GLU A 62 3.99 -25.31 31.46
C GLU A 62 3.43 -24.32 30.43
N LYS A 63 2.48 -24.78 29.60
CA LYS A 63 1.71 -23.91 28.71
C LYS A 63 0.80 -23.01 29.52
N GLU A 64 1.34 -22.01 30.21
CA GLU A 64 0.55 -20.89 30.70
C GLU A 64 0.15 -20.03 29.49
N VAL A 65 -0.98 -20.33 28.86
CA VAL A 65 -1.57 -19.37 27.92
C VAL A 65 -2.12 -18.23 28.76
N ALA A 66 -1.38 -17.12 28.81
CA ALA A 66 -1.87 -15.91 29.43
C ALA A 66 -3.09 -15.41 28.66
N ALA A 67 -4.28 -15.65 29.22
CA ALA A 67 -5.49 -15.08 28.68
C ALA A 67 -5.46 -13.56 28.82
N LEU A 68 -5.91 -12.85 27.77
CA LEU A 68 -6.13 -11.40 27.75
C LEU A 68 -6.85 -10.88 29.02
N ALA A 69 -7.73 -11.70 29.62
CA ALA A 69 -8.45 -11.43 30.85
C ALA A 69 -7.55 -11.14 32.07
N HIS A 70 -6.27 -11.54 32.05
CA HIS A 70 -5.32 -11.35 33.13
C HIS A 70 -4.21 -10.34 32.81
N GLU A 71 -4.30 -9.66 31.66
CA GLU A 71 -3.25 -8.74 31.20
C GLU A 71 -3.00 -7.61 32.21
N LYS A 72 -4.05 -7.12 32.88
CA LYS A 72 -3.96 -6.12 33.96
C LYS A 72 -3.05 -6.57 35.12
N LYS A 73 -3.08 -7.85 35.47
CA LYS A 73 -2.21 -8.42 36.52
C LYS A 73 -0.79 -8.64 36.01
N ILE A 74 -0.67 -9.06 34.75
CA ILE A 74 0.63 -9.26 34.07
C ILE A 74 1.39 -7.94 33.96
N ALA A 75 0.68 -6.83 33.75
CA ALA A 75 1.25 -5.50 33.60
C ALA A 75 2.12 -5.06 34.79
N THR A 76 1.91 -5.60 35.99
CA THR A 76 2.66 -5.22 37.19
C THR A 76 3.80 -6.21 37.54
N LEU A 77 4.05 -7.24 36.71
CA LEU A 77 5.13 -8.19 36.98
C LEU A 77 6.50 -7.54 36.74
N ALA A 78 7.49 -7.94 37.53
CA ALA A 78 8.86 -7.41 37.41
C ALA A 78 9.51 -7.78 36.06
N THR A 79 9.23 -8.98 35.56
CA THR A 79 9.73 -9.50 34.27
C THR A 79 8.58 -9.96 33.37
N PRO A 80 8.76 -9.91 32.04
CA PRO A 80 7.79 -10.47 31.11
C PRO A 80 7.60 -11.97 31.36
N PRO A 81 6.37 -12.49 31.22
CA PRO A 81 6.11 -13.90 31.40
C PRO A 81 6.76 -14.73 30.27
N PRO A 82 7.26 -15.95 30.53
CA PRO A 82 7.92 -16.79 29.52
C PRO A 82 7.17 -16.94 28.18
N PRO A 83 5.84 -17.16 28.15
CA PRO A 83 5.08 -17.24 26.90
C PRO A 83 5.18 -15.99 26.02
N LEU A 84 5.24 -14.80 26.62
CA LEU A 84 5.43 -13.55 25.89
C LEU A 84 6.84 -13.47 25.29
N ILE A 85 7.87 -13.83 26.07
CA ILE A 85 9.27 -13.81 25.59
C ILE A 85 9.42 -14.74 24.37
N VAL A 86 8.88 -15.96 24.47
CA VAL A 86 8.88 -16.93 23.36
C VAL A 86 8.12 -16.39 22.15
N SER A 87 6.96 -15.76 22.37
CA SER A 87 6.18 -15.13 21.30
C SER A 87 6.95 -14.00 20.60
N MET A 88 7.66 -13.15 21.34
CA MET A 88 8.51 -12.10 20.79
C MET A 88 9.67 -12.69 19.98
N ALA A 89 10.35 -13.72 20.49
CA ALA A 89 11.43 -14.41 19.78
C ALA A 89 10.94 -15.01 18.45
N LEU A 90 9.78 -15.68 18.46
CA LEU A 90 9.16 -16.22 17.24
C LEU A 90 8.75 -15.14 16.24
N ASN A 91 8.33 -13.96 16.71
CA ASN A 91 8.06 -12.83 15.83
C ASN A 91 9.36 -12.30 15.19
N SER A 92 10.46 -12.22 15.93
CA SER A 92 11.77 -11.84 15.38
C SER A 92 12.27 -12.86 14.35
N ILE A 93 12.20 -14.16 14.65
CA ILE A 93 12.50 -15.23 13.68
C ILE A 93 11.68 -15.05 12.40
N GLY A 94 10.38 -14.80 12.54
CA GLY A 94 9.49 -14.57 11.40
C GLY A 94 9.89 -13.36 10.56
N GLY A 95 10.32 -12.26 11.21
CA GLY A 95 10.85 -11.08 10.54
C GLY A 95 12.13 -11.38 9.74
N SER A 96 13.10 -12.07 10.35
CA SER A 96 14.35 -12.43 9.68
C SER A 96 14.13 -13.33 8.46
N HIS A 97 13.24 -14.33 8.56
CA HIS A 97 12.87 -15.15 7.40
C HIS A 97 12.16 -14.35 6.32
N LEU A 98 11.33 -13.36 6.69
CA LEU A 98 10.66 -12.50 5.72
C LEU A 98 11.67 -11.67 4.91
N ASP A 99 12.69 -11.11 5.59
CA ASP A 99 13.78 -10.36 4.97
C ASP A 99 14.62 -11.26 4.04
N ALA A 100 14.84 -12.52 4.44
CA ALA A 100 15.47 -13.56 3.62
C ALA A 100 14.58 -14.09 2.48
N ARG A 101 13.31 -13.64 2.39
CA ARG A 101 12.27 -14.11 1.43
C ARG A 101 11.87 -15.58 1.61
N GLU A 102 12.10 -16.13 2.79
CA GLU A 102 11.72 -17.47 3.22
C GLU A 102 10.30 -17.44 3.78
N HIS A 103 9.33 -17.33 2.86
CA HIS A 103 7.94 -16.99 3.20
C HIS A 103 7.20 -18.05 4.00
N GLU A 104 7.53 -19.35 3.90
CA GLU A 104 6.83 -20.39 4.67
C GLU A 104 7.36 -20.47 6.10
N GLU A 105 8.66 -20.33 6.26
CA GLU A 105 9.36 -20.27 7.54
C GLU A 105 8.88 -19.05 8.34
N ALA A 106 8.81 -17.88 7.69
CA ALA A 106 8.24 -16.66 8.29
C ALA A 106 6.79 -16.88 8.77
N ARG A 107 5.97 -17.49 7.91
CA ARG A 107 4.56 -17.80 8.21
C ARG A 107 4.43 -18.74 9.41
N ALA A 108 5.22 -19.80 9.46
CA ALA A 108 5.22 -20.78 10.54
C ALA A 108 5.62 -20.13 11.86
N ALA A 109 6.65 -19.29 11.87
CA ALA A 109 7.11 -18.58 13.05
C ALA A 109 6.05 -17.60 13.59
N PHE A 110 5.41 -16.79 12.73
CA PHE A 110 4.34 -15.88 13.16
C PHE A 110 3.12 -16.64 13.70
N ARG A 111 2.73 -17.77 13.11
CA ARG A 111 1.65 -18.60 13.63
C ARG A 111 1.95 -19.13 15.03
N GLN A 112 3.14 -19.71 15.22
CA GLN A 112 3.57 -20.18 16.54
C GLN A 112 3.63 -19.03 17.55
N SER A 113 4.09 -17.85 17.14
CA SER A 113 4.12 -16.65 17.98
C SER A 113 2.72 -16.32 18.55
N ILE A 114 1.69 -16.38 17.71
CA ILE A 114 0.29 -16.13 18.10
C ILE A 114 -0.26 -17.27 18.96
N GLU A 115 0.18 -18.52 18.76
CA GLU A 115 -0.21 -19.64 19.62
C GLU A 115 0.33 -19.48 21.06
N TRP A 116 1.56 -18.98 21.21
CA TRP A 116 2.17 -18.71 22.51
C TRP A 116 1.56 -17.49 23.21
N TRP A 117 1.29 -16.42 22.46
CA TRP A 117 0.67 -15.21 22.96
C TRP A 117 -0.37 -14.68 21.96
N PRO A 118 -1.66 -15.06 22.13
CA PRO A 118 -2.71 -14.69 21.19
C PRO A 118 -2.90 -13.18 21.01
N ALA A 119 -2.50 -12.36 21.98
CA ALA A 119 -2.59 -10.91 21.91
C ALA A 119 -1.35 -10.22 21.29
N ASN A 120 -0.49 -10.98 20.58
CA ASN A 120 0.68 -10.44 19.92
C ASN A 120 0.25 -9.74 18.63
N GLY A 121 -0.07 -8.45 18.76
CA GLY A 121 -0.53 -7.62 17.64
C GLY A 121 0.47 -7.57 16.48
N MET A 122 1.78 -7.55 16.77
CA MET A 122 2.83 -7.49 15.75
C MET A 122 2.85 -8.77 14.90
N ALA A 123 2.84 -9.95 15.55
CA ALA A 123 2.82 -11.21 14.82
C ALA A 123 1.51 -11.38 14.03
N GLN A 124 0.37 -10.92 14.56
CA GLN A 124 -0.90 -10.92 13.83
C GLN A 124 -0.84 -10.03 12.57
N THR A 125 -0.31 -8.81 12.67
CA THR A 125 -0.18 -7.90 11.52
C THR A 125 0.84 -8.39 10.50
N ASN A 126 1.98 -8.93 10.95
CA ASN A 126 3.01 -9.48 10.07
C ASN A 126 2.49 -10.69 9.29
N LEU A 127 1.79 -11.60 9.96
CA LEU A 127 1.12 -12.72 9.28
C LEU A 127 0.05 -12.23 8.31
N ALA A 128 -0.72 -11.21 8.68
CA ALA A 128 -1.75 -10.63 7.80
C ALA A 128 -1.14 -10.02 6.53
N ASP A 129 -0.04 -9.27 6.66
CA ASP A 129 0.70 -8.71 5.52
C ASP A 129 1.25 -9.81 4.61
N LEU A 130 1.83 -10.86 5.18
CA LEU A 130 2.33 -12.00 4.43
C LEU A 130 1.21 -12.72 3.66
N GLU A 131 0.08 -13.00 4.30
CA GLU A 131 -1.09 -13.62 3.65
C GLU A 131 -1.66 -12.72 2.54
N ARG A 132 -1.73 -11.39 2.77
CA ARG A 132 -2.16 -10.40 1.77
C ARG A 132 -1.25 -10.43 0.55
N GLU A 133 0.07 -10.40 0.76
CA GLU A 133 1.07 -10.37 -0.31
C GLU A 133 1.14 -11.67 -1.13
N ARG A 134 0.70 -12.78 -0.53
CA ARG A 134 0.55 -14.08 -1.20
C ARG A 134 -0.80 -14.26 -1.90
N GLY A 135 -1.72 -13.32 -1.73
CA GLY A 135 -3.04 -13.35 -2.35
C GLY A 135 -4.14 -14.02 -1.52
N SER A 136 -3.88 -14.38 -0.26
CA SER A 136 -4.85 -14.96 0.68
C SER A 136 -5.62 -13.84 1.40
N TYR A 137 -6.39 -13.06 0.66
CA TYR A 137 -7.01 -11.82 1.17
C TYR A 137 -8.06 -12.04 2.25
N GLU A 138 -8.87 -13.08 2.14
CA GLU A 138 -9.87 -13.42 3.16
C GLU A 138 -9.17 -13.70 4.50
N ARG A 139 -8.05 -14.45 4.46
CA ARG A 139 -7.25 -14.74 5.65
C ARG A 139 -6.56 -13.51 6.21
N ALA A 140 -6.02 -12.65 5.35
CA ALA A 140 -5.43 -11.38 5.75
C ALA A 140 -6.46 -10.48 6.45
N ILE A 141 -7.68 -10.38 5.91
CA ILE A 141 -8.78 -9.63 6.53
C ILE A 141 -9.08 -10.19 7.92
N GLU A 142 -9.23 -11.51 8.09
CA GLU A 142 -9.48 -12.10 9.41
C GLU A 142 -8.40 -11.75 10.44
N LEU A 143 -7.12 -11.85 10.05
CA LEU A 143 -6.00 -11.54 10.92
C LEU A 143 -5.93 -10.05 11.29
N TYR A 144 -6.13 -9.14 10.32
CA TYR A 144 -6.23 -7.71 10.62
C TYR A 144 -7.44 -7.40 11.51
N LYS A 145 -8.60 -8.02 11.27
CA LYS A 145 -9.77 -7.84 12.11
C LYS A 145 -9.52 -8.31 13.55
N SER A 146 -8.78 -9.42 13.71
CA SER A 146 -8.34 -9.91 15.02
C SER A 146 -7.43 -8.90 15.72
N ALA A 147 -6.40 -8.39 15.03
CA ALA A 147 -5.48 -7.41 15.61
C ALA A 147 -6.19 -6.09 15.95
N ALA A 148 -7.09 -5.63 15.08
CA ALA A 148 -7.91 -4.44 15.31
C ALA A 148 -8.90 -4.57 16.48
N ALA A 149 -9.18 -5.80 16.93
CA ALA A 149 -10.07 -6.10 18.05
C ALA A 149 -9.34 -6.21 19.40
N LEU A 150 -8.01 -6.14 19.43
CA LEU A 150 -7.26 -6.15 20.70
C LEU A 150 -7.69 -4.95 21.58
N PRO A 151 -7.94 -5.14 22.88
CA PRO A 151 -8.37 -4.08 23.79
C PRO A 151 -7.21 -3.14 24.12
N LYS A 152 -7.52 -1.99 24.71
CA LYS A 152 -6.48 -1.15 25.30
C LYS A 152 -5.79 -1.87 26.47
N SER A 153 -4.47 -1.72 26.53
CA SER A 153 -3.60 -2.22 27.61
C SER A 153 -3.29 -1.14 28.63
N GLU A 154 -4.27 -0.27 28.92
CA GLU A 154 -4.11 0.90 29.77
C GLU A 154 -5.23 0.94 30.78
N TRP A 155 -4.89 1.07 32.07
CA TRP A 155 -5.86 1.12 33.16
C TRP A 155 -5.52 2.27 34.12
N PRO A 156 -6.48 3.13 34.52
CA PRO A 156 -6.20 4.29 35.37
C PRO A 156 -5.58 3.96 36.74
N ASP A 157 -5.84 2.75 37.25
CA ASP A 157 -5.44 2.29 38.58
C ASP A 157 -4.19 1.38 38.56
N VAL A 158 -3.54 1.21 37.41
CA VAL A 158 -2.36 0.37 37.26
C VAL A 158 -1.22 1.15 36.62
N VAL A 159 -0.07 1.16 37.31
CA VAL A 159 1.19 1.60 36.72
C VAL A 159 1.89 0.38 36.14
N PRO A 160 1.95 0.23 34.81
CA PRO A 160 2.59 -0.93 34.19
C PRO A 160 4.11 -0.88 34.37
N SER A 161 4.74 -2.05 34.40
CA SER A 161 6.19 -2.20 34.29
C SER A 161 6.70 -1.66 32.95
N GLN A 162 7.98 -1.28 32.91
CA GLN A 162 8.62 -0.74 31.70
C GLN A 162 8.49 -1.70 30.51
N TRP A 163 8.85 -2.97 30.69
CA TRP A 163 8.76 -3.98 29.63
C TRP A 163 7.33 -4.11 29.08
N PHE A 164 6.31 -3.96 29.93
CA PHE A 164 4.91 -4.09 29.49
C PHE A 164 4.52 -2.92 28.58
N SER A 165 4.97 -1.72 28.93
CA SER A 165 4.75 -0.53 28.12
C SER A 165 5.45 -0.66 26.75
N GLU A 166 6.68 -1.15 26.74
CA GLU A 166 7.53 -1.29 25.54
C GLU A 166 7.11 -2.44 24.63
N TRP A 167 6.72 -3.59 25.18
CA TRP A 167 6.46 -4.81 24.39
C TRP A 167 4.98 -5.02 24.09
N ILE A 168 4.09 -4.43 24.89
CA ILE A 168 2.64 -4.59 24.74
C ILE A 168 1.97 -3.25 24.43
N THR A 169 2.00 -2.28 25.34
CA THR A 169 1.14 -1.09 25.21
C THR A 169 1.46 -0.26 23.97
N ALA A 170 2.73 0.11 23.78
CA ALA A 170 3.14 0.94 22.64
C ALA A 170 2.98 0.20 21.29
N PRO A 171 3.53 -1.02 21.09
CA PRO A 171 3.34 -1.75 19.84
C PRO A 171 1.88 -2.06 19.54
N ARG A 172 1.07 -2.40 20.55
CA ARG A 172 -0.36 -2.69 20.35
C ARG A 172 -1.10 -1.50 19.78
N LYS A 173 -0.83 -0.28 20.24
CA LYS A 173 -1.47 0.93 19.69
C LYS A 173 -1.19 1.08 18.20
N GLU A 174 0.06 0.87 17.79
CA GLU A 174 0.47 0.93 16.38
C GLU A 174 -0.14 -0.20 15.55
N CYS A 175 -0.08 -1.44 16.05
CA CYS A 175 -0.66 -2.61 15.39
C CYS A 175 -2.19 -2.48 15.24
N VAL A 176 -2.90 -2.04 16.27
CA VAL A 176 -4.34 -1.82 16.21
C VAL A 176 -4.68 -0.73 15.19
N ALA A 177 -3.92 0.38 15.15
CA ALA A 177 -4.10 1.43 14.15
C ALA A 177 -3.87 0.91 12.72
N LEU A 178 -2.74 0.24 12.47
CA LEU A 178 -2.43 -0.36 11.18
C LEU A 178 -3.50 -1.38 10.77
N ALA A 179 -3.85 -2.31 11.66
CA ALA A 179 -4.82 -3.36 11.37
C ALA A 179 -6.23 -2.82 11.15
N THR A 180 -6.63 -1.77 11.87
CA THR A 180 -7.91 -1.08 11.65
C THR A 180 -7.95 -0.45 10.26
N TYR A 181 -6.87 0.24 9.86
CA TYR A 181 -6.77 0.82 8.52
C TYR A 181 -6.75 -0.26 7.42
N MET A 182 -5.98 -1.31 7.59
CA MET A 182 -5.87 -2.39 6.60
C MET A 182 -7.20 -3.15 6.47
N SER A 183 -7.92 -3.38 7.57
CA SER A 183 -9.28 -3.92 7.52
C SER A 183 -10.20 -3.03 6.69
N LEU A 184 -10.20 -1.73 6.95
CA LEU A 184 -10.97 -0.74 6.21
C LEU A 184 -10.65 -0.76 4.70
N LEU A 185 -9.36 -0.75 4.34
CA LEU A 185 -8.90 -0.79 2.94
C LEU A 185 -9.32 -2.09 2.23
N LEU A 186 -9.02 -3.24 2.81
CA LEU A 186 -9.31 -4.54 2.19
C LEU A 186 -10.83 -4.80 2.07
N LEU A 187 -11.63 -4.30 3.02
CA LEU A 187 -13.10 -4.35 2.91
C LEU A 187 -13.62 -3.50 1.73
N HIS A 188 -13.01 -2.35 1.44
CA HIS A 188 -13.37 -1.57 0.24
C HIS A 188 -12.94 -2.26 -1.05
N GLN A 189 -11.74 -2.86 -1.08
CA GLN A 189 -11.27 -3.63 -2.23
C GLN A 189 -12.14 -4.85 -2.52
N THR A 190 -12.73 -5.45 -1.47
CA THR A 190 -13.65 -6.61 -1.59
C THR A 190 -15.11 -6.20 -1.72
N LEU A 191 -15.41 -4.89 -1.76
CA LEU A 191 -16.74 -4.29 -1.89
C LEU A 191 -17.68 -4.52 -0.69
N ALA A 192 -17.12 -4.85 0.48
CA ALA A 192 -17.83 -5.04 1.76
C ALA A 192 -17.95 -3.73 2.55
N PHE A 193 -18.59 -2.73 1.94
CA PHE A 193 -18.60 -1.34 2.43
C PHE A 193 -19.25 -1.12 3.80
N ASP A 194 -20.29 -1.88 4.12
CA ASP A 194 -21.04 -1.74 5.38
C ASP A 194 -20.27 -2.35 6.55
N GLU A 195 -19.53 -3.43 6.30
CA GLU A 195 -18.66 -4.06 7.31
C GLU A 195 -17.46 -3.16 7.68
N ALA A 196 -17.13 -2.19 6.83
CA ALA A 196 -16.03 -1.27 7.06
C ALA A 196 -16.39 -0.09 8.00
N LEU A 197 -17.67 0.19 8.22
CA LEU A 197 -18.15 1.33 9.02
C LEU A 197 -17.60 1.37 10.46
N PRO A 198 -17.56 0.26 11.24
CA PRO A 198 -17.00 0.27 12.59
C PRO A 198 -15.52 0.71 12.62
N TYR A 199 -14.75 0.37 11.59
CA TYR A 199 -13.31 0.69 11.51
C TYR A 199 -13.08 2.18 11.20
N MET A 200 -13.95 2.79 10.37
CA MET A 200 -13.92 4.23 10.11
C MET A 200 -14.18 5.06 11.37
N ALA A 201 -15.13 4.62 12.20
CA ALA A 201 -15.50 5.30 13.43
C ALA A 201 -14.32 5.46 14.40
N LYS A 202 -13.38 4.50 14.42
CA LYS A 202 -12.18 4.57 15.27
C LYS A 202 -11.21 5.70 14.90
N PHE A 203 -11.26 6.16 13.65
CA PHE A 203 -10.41 7.24 13.13
C PHE A 203 -11.12 8.59 13.03
N GLY A 204 -12.40 8.68 13.39
CA GLY A 204 -13.19 9.90 13.18
C GLY A 204 -13.43 10.25 11.70
N VAL A 205 -13.32 9.27 10.80
CA VAL A 205 -13.55 9.47 9.36
C VAL A 205 -15.01 9.87 9.13
N ARG A 206 -15.22 10.98 8.40
CA ARG A 206 -16.55 11.48 8.01
C ARG A 206 -16.81 11.37 6.52
N TRP A 207 -15.78 11.21 5.72
CA TRP A 207 -15.86 11.09 4.27
C TRP A 207 -15.05 9.90 3.78
N ARG A 208 -15.62 9.17 2.83
CA ARG A 208 -14.92 8.09 2.11
C ARG A 208 -15.03 8.28 0.61
N LEU A 209 -14.04 7.79 -0.12
CA LEU A 209 -14.18 7.57 -1.56
C LEU A 209 -15.38 6.65 -1.77
N SER A 210 -16.32 7.09 -2.60
CA SER A 210 -17.65 6.48 -2.67
C SER A 210 -17.58 5.01 -3.13
N PRO A 211 -18.48 4.14 -2.62
CA PRO A 211 -18.71 2.80 -3.13
C PRO A 211 -18.87 2.72 -4.65
N ALA A 212 -19.42 3.75 -5.29
CA ALA A 212 -19.55 3.81 -6.74
C ALA A 212 -18.18 3.85 -7.44
N VAL A 213 -17.23 4.63 -6.92
CA VAL A 213 -15.85 4.66 -7.44
C VAL A 213 -15.16 3.32 -7.21
N TRP A 214 -15.26 2.73 -6.01
CA TRP A 214 -14.67 1.40 -5.73
C TRP A 214 -15.23 0.29 -6.62
N ARG A 215 -16.53 0.31 -6.96
CA ARG A 215 -17.14 -0.61 -7.92
C ARG A 215 -16.58 -0.42 -9.33
N ALA A 216 -16.43 0.83 -9.76
CA ALA A 216 -15.80 1.14 -11.05
C ALA A 216 -14.33 0.69 -11.10
N VAL A 217 -13.57 0.92 -10.02
CA VAL A 217 -12.20 0.43 -9.86
C VAL A 217 -12.13 -1.09 -10.00
N SER A 218 -13.07 -1.81 -9.38
CA SER A 218 -13.13 -3.27 -9.39
C SER A 218 -13.72 -3.88 -10.68
N THR A 219 -14.32 -3.06 -11.55
CA THR A 219 -15.01 -3.51 -12.76
C THR A 219 -14.40 -2.84 -13.99
N PRO A 220 -13.33 -3.42 -14.57
CA PRO A 220 -12.73 -2.87 -15.78
C PRO A 220 -13.75 -2.86 -16.92
N PRO A 221 -13.79 -1.78 -17.73
CA PRO A 221 -14.72 -1.70 -18.84
C PRO A 221 -14.39 -2.77 -19.88
N HIS A 222 -15.44 -3.40 -20.45
CA HIS A 222 -15.29 -4.28 -21.61
C HIS A 222 -14.49 -3.56 -22.70
N PRO A 223 -13.56 -4.22 -23.42
CA PRO A 223 -12.76 -3.58 -24.47
C PRO A 223 -13.57 -2.78 -25.49
N GLU A 224 -14.80 -3.18 -25.74
CA GLU A 224 -15.74 -2.54 -26.68
C GLU A 224 -16.62 -1.45 -26.05
N ALA A 225 -16.66 -1.35 -24.71
CA ALA A 225 -17.50 -0.39 -24.01
C ALA A 225 -16.88 1.02 -23.94
N ALA A 226 -15.59 1.16 -24.28
CA ALA A 226 -14.95 2.47 -24.33
C ALA A 226 -15.38 3.18 -25.61
N LEU A 227 -16.18 4.25 -25.47
CA LEU A 227 -16.69 5.02 -26.60
C LEU A 227 -15.53 5.74 -27.30
N PRO A 228 -15.29 5.47 -28.60
CA PRO A 228 -14.28 6.18 -29.36
C PRO A 228 -14.69 7.65 -29.50
N LEU A 229 -13.74 8.54 -29.27
CA LEU A 229 -13.92 9.97 -29.49
C LEU A 229 -13.27 10.36 -30.83
N PRO A 230 -13.83 11.33 -31.57
CA PRO A 230 -13.11 11.93 -32.69
C PRO A 230 -11.79 12.54 -32.20
N ARG A 231 -10.80 12.64 -33.09
CA ARG A 231 -9.60 13.46 -32.83
C ARG A 231 -10.08 14.87 -32.51
N ALA A 232 -9.95 15.29 -31.26
CA ALA A 232 -10.54 16.53 -30.77
C ALA A 232 -10.04 17.75 -31.55
N SER A 233 -10.93 18.71 -31.84
CA SER A 233 -10.53 20.07 -32.19
C SER A 233 -9.92 20.76 -30.95
N ALA A 234 -9.03 21.71 -31.17
CA ALA A 234 -8.11 22.35 -30.23
C ALA A 234 -8.69 23.09 -28.98
N ALA A 235 -9.78 22.63 -28.36
CA ALA A 235 -10.38 23.27 -27.18
C ALA A 235 -10.37 22.43 -25.88
N ASP A 236 -9.80 21.21 -25.88
CA ASP A 236 -10.01 20.20 -24.83
C ASP A 236 -8.78 19.96 -23.91
N GLY A 237 -8.03 21.00 -23.54
CA GLY A 237 -6.99 20.91 -22.50
C GLY A 237 -7.53 20.57 -21.10
N THR A 238 -8.85 20.60 -20.94
CA THR A 238 -9.59 20.39 -19.68
C THR A 238 -10.18 18.99 -19.51
N MET A 239 -10.08 18.09 -20.51
CA MET A 239 -10.81 16.82 -20.49
C MET A 239 -9.94 15.62 -20.12
N VAL A 240 -10.42 14.81 -19.17
CA VAL A 240 -9.83 13.51 -18.84
C VAL A 240 -10.11 12.51 -19.96
N ARG A 241 -9.04 12.01 -20.59
CA ARG A 241 -9.14 11.09 -21.75
C ARG A 241 -8.01 10.07 -21.76
N ARG A 242 -8.26 8.91 -22.36
CA ARG A 242 -7.22 7.90 -22.61
C ARG A 242 -7.02 7.73 -24.12
N VAL A 243 -5.77 7.71 -24.56
CA VAL A 243 -5.40 7.49 -25.95
C VAL A 243 -4.69 6.14 -26.06
N ALA A 244 -5.25 5.20 -26.82
CA ALA A 244 -4.59 3.93 -27.11
C ALA A 244 -3.75 4.05 -28.39
N GLY A 245 -2.58 3.41 -28.41
CA GLY A 245 -1.63 3.51 -29.52
C GLY A 245 -1.00 4.89 -29.64
N ALA A 246 -0.97 5.67 -28.54
CA ALA A 246 -0.30 6.97 -28.49
C ALA A 246 1.23 6.85 -28.45
N ILE A 247 1.76 5.68 -28.09
CA ILE A 247 3.19 5.40 -28.07
C ILE A 247 3.52 4.50 -29.27
N PRO A 248 4.36 4.94 -30.23
CA PRO A 248 4.79 4.10 -31.34
C PRO A 248 5.46 2.82 -30.86
N ASP A 249 5.20 1.67 -31.50
CA ASP A 249 5.70 0.37 -31.05
C ASP A 249 7.23 0.30 -30.85
N PRO A 250 8.07 0.87 -31.74
CA PRO A 250 9.52 0.88 -31.50
C PRO A 250 9.90 1.67 -30.25
N LEU A 251 9.21 2.79 -30.00
CA LEU A 251 9.41 3.63 -28.83
C LEU A 251 8.94 2.95 -27.55
N LEU A 252 7.76 2.31 -27.59
CA LEU A 252 7.24 1.53 -26.46
C LEU A 252 8.19 0.40 -26.08
N SER A 253 8.72 -0.34 -27.07
CA SER A 253 9.69 -1.41 -26.84
C SER A 253 10.99 -0.88 -26.21
N ALA A 254 11.53 0.23 -26.70
CA ALA A 254 12.72 0.86 -26.13
C ALA A 254 12.50 1.30 -24.67
N LEU A 255 11.36 1.92 -24.37
CA LEU A 255 11.00 2.34 -23.01
C LEU A 255 10.79 1.13 -22.07
N GLN A 256 10.14 0.06 -22.55
CA GLN A 256 9.96 -1.18 -21.79
C GLN A 256 11.30 -1.86 -21.47
N GLN A 257 12.26 -1.82 -22.38
CA GLN A 257 13.60 -2.35 -22.16
C GLN A 257 14.38 -1.45 -21.17
N GLY A 258 14.35 -0.14 -21.40
CA GLY A 258 15.01 0.87 -20.58
C GLY A 258 14.54 0.90 -19.12
N PHE A 259 13.26 0.62 -18.89
CA PHE A 259 12.65 0.52 -17.56
C PHE A 259 12.22 -0.90 -17.19
N SER A 260 12.87 -1.92 -17.78
CA SER A 260 12.69 -3.31 -17.33
C SER A 260 13.03 -3.46 -15.84
N LEU A 261 12.49 -4.47 -15.14
CA LEU A 261 12.75 -4.64 -13.70
C LEU A 261 14.23 -4.92 -13.38
N SER A 262 14.97 -5.47 -14.34
CA SER A 262 16.42 -5.66 -14.28
C SER A 262 17.21 -4.44 -14.76
N SER A 263 16.55 -3.32 -15.06
CA SER A 263 17.24 -2.11 -15.52
C SER A 263 18.12 -1.55 -14.41
N PRO A 264 19.34 -1.10 -14.73
CA PRO A 264 20.17 -0.36 -13.78
C PRO A 264 19.49 0.90 -13.25
N PHE A 265 18.45 1.42 -13.91
CA PHE A 265 17.68 2.57 -13.45
C PHE A 265 17.28 2.43 -11.98
N TRP A 266 16.70 1.30 -11.58
CA TRP A 266 16.15 1.14 -10.23
C TRP A 266 17.24 1.17 -9.15
N ALA A 267 18.35 0.45 -9.37
CA ALA A 267 19.45 0.37 -8.42
C ALA A 267 20.31 1.64 -8.42
N GLU A 268 20.67 2.17 -9.60
CA GLU A 268 21.55 3.35 -9.71
C GLU A 268 20.85 4.66 -9.29
N THR A 269 19.51 4.71 -9.37
CA THR A 269 18.72 5.82 -8.82
C THR A 269 18.29 5.58 -7.38
N ASP A 270 18.67 4.47 -6.75
CA ASP A 270 18.24 4.16 -5.37
C ASP A 270 16.71 4.27 -5.20
N TYR A 271 15.95 3.80 -6.19
CA TYR A 271 14.52 4.09 -6.32
C TYR A 271 13.70 3.65 -5.10
N ALA A 272 14.12 2.58 -4.42
CA ALA A 272 13.41 2.04 -3.27
C ALA A 272 13.44 3.00 -2.06
N ASP A 273 14.54 3.71 -1.87
CA ASP A 273 14.84 4.43 -0.63
C ASP A 273 15.04 5.94 -0.81
N ARG A 274 15.23 6.43 -2.06
CA ARG A 274 15.55 7.84 -2.34
C ARG A 274 14.45 8.84 -1.98
N GLY A 275 13.19 8.42 -2.02
CA GLY A 275 12.04 9.34 -2.03
C GLY A 275 11.73 9.91 -3.43
N TYR A 276 10.95 10.99 -3.49
CA TYR A 276 10.49 11.56 -4.77
C TYR A 276 11.63 12.24 -5.55
N PHE A 277 11.73 11.92 -6.83
CA PHE A 277 12.58 12.61 -7.79
C PHE A 277 11.96 12.56 -9.19
N SER A 278 12.27 13.56 -9.99
CA SER A 278 11.79 13.70 -11.36
C SER A 278 12.83 14.40 -12.22
N PHE A 279 12.63 14.35 -13.53
CA PHE A 279 13.56 14.93 -14.50
C PHE A 279 12.87 15.98 -15.35
N TRP A 280 13.61 17.02 -15.72
CA TRP A 280 13.12 18.08 -16.60
C TRP A 280 13.62 17.90 -18.04
N TYR A 281 12.72 18.13 -18.99
CA TYR A 281 13.00 18.24 -20.41
C TYR A 281 12.49 19.58 -20.95
N ASP A 282 13.40 20.37 -21.52
CA ASP A 282 13.09 21.60 -22.23
C ASP A 282 12.68 21.26 -23.67
N VAL A 283 11.43 21.53 -24.04
CA VAL A 283 10.91 21.14 -25.36
C VAL A 283 11.55 21.91 -26.52
N ALA A 284 12.23 23.03 -26.25
CA ALA A 284 13.01 23.75 -27.24
C ALA A 284 14.30 23.00 -27.62
N GLU A 285 14.82 22.13 -26.74
CA GLU A 285 15.98 21.29 -27.03
C GLU A 285 15.60 20.06 -27.86
N SER A 286 16.52 19.58 -28.70
CA SER A 286 16.35 18.29 -29.38
C SER A 286 16.32 17.15 -28.36
N PRO A 287 15.43 16.15 -28.52
CA PRO A 287 15.34 15.05 -27.58
C PRO A 287 16.63 14.22 -27.64
N ARG A 288 17.19 13.90 -26.47
CA ARG A 288 18.45 13.16 -26.31
C ARG A 288 18.23 11.69 -25.96
N ASN A 289 17.02 11.36 -25.51
CA ASN A 289 16.64 10.02 -25.10
C ASN A 289 15.17 9.72 -25.46
N ALA A 290 14.76 8.46 -25.34
CA ALA A 290 13.44 7.96 -25.67
C ALA A 290 12.31 8.63 -24.86
N VAL A 291 12.57 9.05 -23.61
CA VAL A 291 11.55 9.74 -22.80
C VAL A 291 11.35 11.18 -23.29
N GLU A 292 12.42 11.93 -23.52
CA GLU A 292 12.36 13.27 -24.10
C GLU A 292 11.69 13.25 -25.48
N PHE A 293 11.99 12.23 -26.28
CA PHE A 293 11.31 11.99 -27.55
C PHE A 293 9.80 11.76 -27.35
N LEU A 294 9.43 10.91 -26.39
CA LEU A 294 8.03 10.68 -26.05
C LEU A 294 7.33 11.97 -25.60
N CYS A 295 7.97 12.81 -24.79
CA CYS A 295 7.43 14.11 -24.38
C CYS A 295 7.03 14.97 -25.59
N ARG A 296 7.92 15.11 -26.59
CA ARG A 296 7.57 15.83 -27.84
C ARG A 296 6.45 15.14 -28.61
N HIS A 297 6.50 13.81 -28.72
CA HIS A 297 5.51 13.02 -29.44
C HIS A 297 4.10 13.14 -28.84
N LEU A 298 4.01 13.23 -27.52
CA LEU A 298 2.74 13.36 -26.82
C LEU A 298 2.22 14.79 -26.74
N ARG A 299 3.04 15.80 -27.06
CA ARG A 299 2.70 17.24 -26.99
C ARG A 299 1.42 17.60 -27.76
N PRO A 300 1.18 17.11 -29.01
CA PRO A 300 -0.08 17.38 -29.71
C PRO A 300 -1.32 16.80 -29.03
N PHE A 301 -1.16 15.75 -28.20
CA PHE A 301 -2.25 15.11 -27.48
C PHE A 301 -2.69 15.87 -26.23
N THR A 302 -2.00 16.94 -25.83
CA THR A 302 -2.39 17.75 -24.66
C THR A 302 -3.55 18.71 -25.00
N GLY A 303 -3.69 19.10 -26.27
CA GLY A 303 -4.63 20.14 -26.70
C GLY A 303 -4.10 21.56 -26.52
N VAL A 304 -2.98 21.74 -25.83
CA VAL A 304 -2.26 23.01 -25.60
C VAL A 304 -0.79 22.88 -26.01
N GLY A 305 -0.52 22.00 -26.98
CA GLY A 305 0.84 21.56 -27.30
C GLY A 305 1.78 22.69 -27.71
N ASP A 306 1.26 23.73 -28.35
CA ASP A 306 2.06 24.89 -28.79
C ASP A 306 2.45 25.83 -27.63
N GLU A 307 1.76 25.73 -26.49
CA GLU A 307 2.04 26.51 -25.28
C GLU A 307 2.99 25.79 -24.32
N VAL A 308 3.21 24.50 -24.50
CA VAL A 308 4.10 23.70 -23.63
C VAL A 308 5.54 24.12 -23.84
N VAL A 309 6.20 24.56 -22.77
CA VAL A 309 7.61 24.98 -22.74
C VAL A 309 8.54 23.92 -22.14
N GLY A 310 8.00 23.00 -21.34
CA GLY A 310 8.79 21.94 -20.74
C GLY A 310 7.95 20.77 -20.26
N CYS A 311 8.63 19.66 -19.99
CA CYS A 311 8.03 18.43 -19.48
C CYS A 311 8.81 17.95 -18.26
N GLU A 312 8.10 17.73 -17.16
CA GLU A 312 8.61 16.98 -16.01
C GLU A 312 8.24 15.50 -16.19
N TRP A 313 9.15 14.58 -15.91
CA TRP A 313 8.87 13.16 -15.99
C TRP A 313 9.52 12.33 -14.89
N TRP A 314 8.83 11.26 -14.49
CA TRP A 314 9.32 10.27 -13.52
C TRP A 314 8.71 8.90 -13.82
N VAL A 315 9.29 7.85 -13.25
CA VAL A 315 8.88 6.47 -13.53
C VAL A 315 8.60 5.74 -12.22
N HIS A 316 7.52 4.97 -12.21
CA HIS A 316 7.17 4.09 -11.09
C HIS A 316 7.02 2.66 -11.55
N THR A 317 7.47 1.75 -10.68
CA THR A 317 7.17 0.32 -10.75
C THR A 317 6.35 -0.08 -9.53
N ARG A 318 5.35 -0.94 -9.74
CA ARG A 318 4.53 -1.51 -8.66
C ARG A 318 4.32 -3.00 -8.90
N ALA A 319 4.57 -3.80 -7.88
CA ALA A 319 4.22 -5.21 -7.89
C ALA A 319 2.69 -5.34 -7.99
N GLU A 320 2.21 -6.04 -9.01
CA GLU A 320 0.77 -6.22 -9.22
C GLU A 320 0.18 -7.10 -8.10
N GLY A 321 -1.03 -6.76 -7.65
CA GLY A 321 -1.73 -7.53 -6.62
C GLY A 321 -1.10 -7.48 -5.23
N ARG A 322 -0.07 -6.64 -4.99
CA ARG A 322 0.45 -6.33 -3.65
C ARG A 322 0.28 -4.86 -3.27
N SER A 323 -0.14 -4.01 -4.21
CA SER A 323 -0.29 -2.57 -3.96
C SER A 323 -1.47 -2.27 -3.05
N ILE A 324 -1.26 -1.31 -2.16
CA ILE A 324 -2.28 -0.69 -1.31
C ILE A 324 -2.77 0.65 -1.89
N GLY A 325 -2.40 0.96 -3.13
CA GLY A 325 -2.73 2.19 -3.83
C GLY A 325 -1.64 3.25 -3.74
N HIS A 326 -1.99 4.45 -4.16
CA HIS A 326 -1.17 5.65 -4.03
C HIS A 326 -2.03 6.77 -3.45
N GLN A 327 -1.39 7.69 -2.75
CA GLN A 327 -2.06 8.78 -2.08
C GLN A 327 -2.83 9.68 -3.06
N MET A 328 -3.97 10.21 -2.61
CA MET A 328 -4.68 11.29 -3.27
C MET A 328 -3.86 12.58 -3.17
N HIS A 329 -3.50 13.14 -4.30
CA HIS A 329 -2.69 14.35 -4.37
C HIS A 329 -3.02 15.17 -5.63
N PHE A 330 -2.46 16.37 -5.68
CA PHE A 330 -2.36 17.19 -6.87
C PHE A 330 -0.94 17.10 -7.39
N ASP A 331 -0.74 17.15 -8.70
CA ASP A 331 0.61 17.26 -9.24
C ASP A 331 1.09 18.70 -9.02
N THR A 332 2.18 18.86 -8.28
CA THR A 332 2.68 20.17 -7.85
C THR A 332 4.16 20.33 -8.12
N GLU A 333 4.58 21.57 -8.34
CA GLU A 333 6.00 21.91 -8.36
C GLU A 333 6.53 22.07 -6.93
N GLU A 334 7.31 21.10 -6.48
CA GLU A 334 7.85 21.03 -5.11
C GLU A 334 8.63 22.30 -4.71
N GLY A 335 9.42 22.89 -5.62
CA GLY A 335 10.21 24.09 -5.32
C GLY A 335 9.37 25.34 -5.09
N SER A 336 8.29 25.52 -5.86
CA SER A 336 7.37 26.63 -5.76
C SER A 336 6.48 26.49 -4.54
N LEU A 337 6.10 25.27 -4.13
CA LEU A 337 5.39 25.03 -2.87
C LEU A 337 6.17 25.58 -1.67
N ALA A 338 7.48 25.30 -1.60
CA ALA A 338 8.36 25.83 -0.54
C ALA A 338 8.49 27.36 -0.56
N SER A 339 8.15 28.02 -1.67
CA SER A 339 8.09 29.49 -1.77
C SER A 339 6.66 30.06 -1.69
N GLY A 340 5.68 29.23 -1.35
CA GLY A 340 4.27 29.61 -1.18
C GLY A 340 3.49 29.77 -2.48
N GLN A 341 4.06 29.40 -3.62
CA GLN A 341 3.41 29.45 -4.93
C GLN A 341 2.94 28.05 -5.35
N LEU A 342 1.63 27.87 -5.51
CA LEU A 342 1.06 26.63 -5.99
C LEU A 342 1.05 26.60 -7.52
N LEU A 343 1.90 25.77 -8.11
CA LEU A 343 1.96 25.55 -9.55
C LEU A 343 1.64 24.09 -9.88
N HIS A 344 0.90 23.89 -10.96
CA HIS A 344 0.52 22.58 -11.49
C HIS A 344 0.92 22.48 -12.97
N PRO A 345 1.26 21.28 -13.47
CA PRO A 345 1.35 21.08 -14.90
C PRO A 345 -0.02 21.35 -15.54
N VAL A 346 -0.02 21.96 -16.74
CA VAL A 346 -1.28 22.25 -17.46
C VAL A 346 -2.02 20.97 -17.79
N VAL A 347 -1.27 19.91 -18.11
CA VAL A 347 -1.76 18.56 -18.35
C VAL A 347 -0.80 17.58 -17.70
N SER A 348 -1.34 16.65 -16.94
CA SER A 348 -0.64 15.48 -16.44
C SER A 348 -0.98 14.26 -17.26
N SER A 349 -0.06 13.30 -17.29
CA SER A 349 -0.27 12.06 -18.02
C SER A 349 0.32 10.84 -17.33
N VAL A 350 -0.31 9.68 -17.59
CA VAL A 350 0.17 8.37 -17.17
C VAL A 350 0.31 7.48 -18.39
N SER A 351 1.55 7.19 -18.76
CA SER A 351 1.90 6.25 -19.83
C SER A 351 2.05 4.85 -19.26
N TYR A 352 1.19 3.93 -19.68
CA TYR A 352 1.19 2.55 -19.21
C TYR A 352 2.17 1.71 -20.04
N LEU A 353 3.45 1.72 -19.65
CA LEU A 353 4.51 1.03 -20.40
C LEU A 353 4.38 -0.49 -20.31
N ARG A 354 4.11 -1.03 -19.11
CA ARG A 354 3.92 -2.46 -18.89
C ARG A 354 2.75 -2.69 -17.96
N THR A 355 1.92 -3.68 -18.31
CA THR A 355 0.84 -4.25 -17.49
C THR A 355 0.95 -5.78 -17.56
N SER A 356 0.25 -6.55 -16.73
CA SER A 356 0.16 -8.00 -16.92
C SER A 356 -0.37 -8.40 -18.29
N ALA A 357 0.09 -9.56 -18.75
CA ALA A 357 -0.29 -10.16 -20.04
C ALA A 357 -1.79 -10.48 -20.15
N ASP A 358 -2.49 -10.64 -19.02
CA ASP A 358 -3.95 -10.72 -18.98
C ASP A 358 -4.52 -9.28 -18.96
N HIS A 359 -4.59 -8.65 -20.14
CA HIS A 359 -5.00 -7.26 -20.44
C HIS A 359 -6.33 -6.73 -19.84
N LEU A 360 -6.96 -7.46 -18.93
CA LEU A 360 -8.28 -7.17 -18.40
C LEU A 360 -8.32 -7.07 -16.86
N PHE A 361 -7.43 -7.73 -16.10
CA PHE A 361 -7.57 -7.79 -14.64
C PHE A 361 -6.22 -7.97 -13.93
N GLY A 362 -5.75 -6.95 -13.19
CA GLY A 362 -4.59 -7.11 -12.31
C GLY A 362 -3.79 -5.86 -11.92
N SER A 363 -4.02 -4.72 -12.58
CA SER A 363 -3.29 -3.49 -12.29
C SER A 363 -4.21 -2.37 -11.78
N ASP A 364 -3.71 -1.62 -10.80
CA ASP A 364 -4.51 -0.64 -10.08
C ASP A 364 -4.87 0.57 -10.95
N PRO A 365 -6.16 0.93 -11.07
CA PRO A 365 -6.62 2.09 -11.83
C PRO A 365 -6.12 3.42 -11.29
N THR A 366 -5.84 4.34 -12.22
CA THR A 366 -5.73 5.77 -11.87
C THR A 366 -7.14 6.33 -11.72
N VAL A 367 -7.42 6.97 -10.59
CA VAL A 367 -8.69 7.65 -10.33
C VAL A 367 -8.42 9.15 -10.31
N VAL A 368 -9.18 9.90 -11.09
CA VAL A 368 -9.10 11.37 -11.17
C VAL A 368 -10.44 11.95 -10.75
N LEU A 369 -10.46 12.88 -9.80
CA LEU A 369 -11.65 13.60 -9.35
C LEU A 369 -11.60 15.00 -9.94
N ASN A 370 -12.74 15.58 -10.29
CA ASN A 370 -12.78 16.98 -10.71
C ASN A 370 -12.72 17.99 -9.55
N GLN A 371 -12.03 17.63 -8.46
CA GLN A 371 -11.78 18.50 -7.32
C GLN A 371 -10.45 19.22 -7.54
N ARG A 372 -10.45 20.54 -7.38
CA ARG A 372 -9.27 21.41 -7.34
C ARG A 372 -8.94 21.77 -5.89
N VAL A 373 -7.81 22.44 -5.68
CA VAL A 373 -7.35 22.82 -4.33
C VAL A 373 -8.35 23.70 -3.58
N ASP A 374 -8.98 24.64 -4.26
CA ASP A 374 -9.95 25.58 -3.68
C ASP A 374 -11.38 25.03 -3.61
N ASP A 375 -11.62 23.85 -4.16
CA ASP A 375 -12.92 23.20 -4.11
C ASP A 375 -13.11 22.45 -2.79
N ASP A 376 -14.32 22.51 -2.23
CA ASP A 376 -14.68 21.80 -1.01
C ASP A 376 -15.18 20.36 -1.28
N SER A 377 -15.33 19.98 -2.56
CA SER A 377 -15.73 18.62 -2.99
C SER A 377 -15.48 18.38 -4.48
N ALA A 378 -15.87 17.21 -4.98
CA ALA A 378 -15.99 16.90 -6.41
C ALA A 378 -17.41 16.42 -6.71
N ASP A 379 -17.83 16.50 -7.97
CA ASP A 379 -19.10 15.93 -8.44
C ASP A 379 -18.90 14.75 -9.41
N ARG A 380 -17.65 14.50 -9.81
CA ARG A 380 -17.31 13.50 -10.83
C ARG A 380 -15.96 12.85 -10.55
N ALA A 381 -15.89 11.56 -10.84
CA ALA A 381 -14.62 10.84 -10.93
C ALA A 381 -14.48 10.10 -12.26
N TRP A 382 -13.24 9.96 -12.73
CA TRP A 382 -12.85 9.13 -13.87
C TRP A 382 -11.96 8.00 -13.40
N VAL A 383 -12.24 6.78 -13.86
CA VAL A 383 -11.49 5.58 -13.49
C VAL A 383 -10.81 5.00 -14.72
N SER A 384 -9.49 5.20 -14.81
CA SER A 384 -8.66 4.74 -15.93
C SER A 384 -7.94 3.45 -15.55
N HIS A 385 -8.48 2.32 -16.01
CA HIS A 385 -7.79 1.03 -15.92
C HIS A 385 -6.55 1.02 -16.83
N PRO A 386 -5.39 0.56 -16.33
CA PRO A 386 -4.17 0.51 -17.12
C PRO A 386 -4.33 -0.36 -18.37
N ARG A 387 -3.84 0.13 -19.50
CA ARG A 387 -3.72 -0.65 -20.75
C ARG A 387 -2.37 -0.38 -21.38
N GLN A 388 -1.59 -1.42 -21.61
CA GLN A 388 -0.25 -1.30 -22.19
C GLN A 388 -0.26 -0.45 -23.46
N GLY A 389 0.70 0.48 -23.57
CA GLY A 389 0.85 1.39 -24.72
C GLY A 389 -0.19 2.49 -24.82
N SER A 390 -1.14 2.58 -23.87
CA SER A 390 -2.06 3.71 -23.77
C SER A 390 -1.53 4.79 -22.83
N VAL A 391 -2.02 6.01 -23.04
CA VAL A 391 -1.68 7.18 -22.23
C VAL A 391 -2.97 7.83 -21.73
N LEU A 392 -3.09 7.99 -20.42
CA LEU A 392 -4.12 8.82 -19.79
C LEU A 392 -3.64 10.28 -19.77
N PHE A 393 -4.51 11.23 -20.11
CA PHE A 393 -4.30 12.66 -19.98
C PHE A 393 -5.41 13.27 -19.10
N PHE A 394 -5.04 14.20 -18.22
CA PHE A 394 -5.96 14.95 -17.36
C PHE A 394 -5.33 16.28 -16.94
N PRO A 395 -6.10 17.30 -16.56
CA PRO A 395 -5.53 18.54 -16.02
C PRO A 395 -4.77 18.29 -14.71
N GLY A 396 -3.54 18.79 -14.59
CA GLY A 396 -2.65 18.45 -13.46
C GLY A 396 -3.09 19.00 -12.10
N ASN A 397 -3.99 19.98 -12.11
CA ASN A 397 -4.59 20.56 -10.90
C ASN A 397 -5.85 19.84 -10.41
N LEU A 398 -6.10 18.63 -10.90
CA LEU A 398 -7.16 17.76 -10.41
C LEU A 398 -6.63 16.77 -9.35
N LEU A 399 -7.41 16.56 -8.29
CA LEU A 399 -7.11 15.57 -7.26
C LEU A 399 -7.17 14.18 -7.87
N HIS A 400 -6.12 13.38 -7.68
CA HIS A 400 -6.05 12.06 -8.28
C HIS A 400 -5.21 11.09 -7.45
N CYS A 401 -5.36 9.80 -7.72
CA CYS A 401 -4.65 8.75 -7.02
C CYS A 401 -4.52 7.47 -7.86
N VAL A 402 -3.88 6.46 -7.29
CA VAL A 402 -3.99 5.07 -7.75
C VAL A 402 -4.81 4.32 -6.73
N CYS A 403 -6.00 3.85 -7.12
CA CYS A 403 -6.89 3.14 -6.22
C CYS A 403 -6.65 1.63 -6.35
N PRO A 404 -6.36 0.91 -5.25
CA PRO A 404 -5.99 -0.49 -5.34
C PRO A 404 -7.20 -1.34 -5.72
N ALA A 405 -7.07 -2.15 -6.77
CA ALA A 405 -8.18 -2.94 -7.29
C ALA A 405 -8.48 -4.15 -6.40
N LYS A 406 -9.64 -4.78 -6.66
CA LYS A 406 -9.95 -6.07 -6.04
C LYS A 406 -8.86 -7.08 -6.39
N PRO A 407 -8.25 -7.74 -5.40
CA PRO A 407 -7.22 -8.72 -5.67
C PRO A 407 -7.73 -9.99 -6.34
N ARG A 408 -6.89 -10.65 -7.13
CA ARG A 408 -7.21 -11.96 -7.72
C ARG A 408 -7.15 -13.04 -6.66
N ALA A 409 -8.20 -13.87 -6.58
CA ALA A 409 -8.06 -15.18 -5.97
C ALA A 409 -7.00 -15.97 -6.76
N ALA A 410 -6.06 -16.61 -6.04
CA ALA A 410 -5.12 -17.52 -6.66
C ALA A 410 -5.90 -18.54 -7.50
N ARG A 411 -5.56 -18.68 -8.78
CA ARG A 411 -6.14 -19.72 -9.62
C ARG A 411 -5.68 -21.07 -9.05
N SER A 412 -6.49 -21.64 -8.17
CA SER A 412 -6.44 -23.07 -7.86
C SER A 412 -6.52 -23.78 -9.20
N LYS A 413 -5.46 -24.53 -9.57
CA LYS A 413 -5.57 -25.57 -10.60
C LYS A 413 -6.56 -26.59 -10.04
N ARG A 414 -7.85 -26.37 -10.27
CA ARG A 414 -8.88 -27.36 -9.96
C ARG A 414 -8.58 -28.59 -10.81
N SER A 415 -7.95 -29.60 -10.22
CA SER A 415 -8.08 -30.95 -10.74
C SER A 415 -9.56 -31.31 -10.62
N ARG A 416 -10.16 -31.77 -11.71
CA ARG A 416 -11.53 -32.26 -11.72
C ARG A 416 -11.56 -33.57 -10.92
N ALA A 417 -11.89 -33.49 -9.64
CA ALA A 417 -12.45 -34.62 -8.91
C ALA A 417 -13.50 -34.08 -7.92
N ALA A 418 -14.73 -34.53 -8.09
CA ALA A 418 -15.87 -34.14 -7.28
C ALA A 418 -15.92 -34.96 -5.99
N THR A 419 -16.20 -34.35 -4.83
CA THR A 419 -17.26 -34.76 -3.86
C THR A 419 -17.28 -33.87 -2.59
N SER A 420 -18.49 -33.43 -2.22
CA SER A 420 -19.06 -32.95 -0.94
C SER A 420 -18.31 -31.98 0.02
N PRO A 421 -19.05 -31.10 0.73
CA PRO A 421 -18.48 -30.09 1.62
C PRO A 421 -18.06 -30.73 2.96
N ARG A 422 -16.76 -30.67 3.27
CA ARG A 422 -16.22 -30.89 4.61
C ARG A 422 -15.38 -29.69 5.02
N LEU A 423 -15.36 -29.47 6.33
CA LEU A 423 -14.66 -28.42 7.07
C LEU A 423 -13.20 -28.27 6.62
N LEU A 424 -12.77 -27.00 6.61
CA LEU A 424 -11.44 -26.48 6.28
C LEU A 424 -10.31 -27.46 6.67
N ASP A 425 -9.66 -28.03 5.65
CA ASP A 425 -8.42 -28.78 5.77
C ASP A 425 -7.33 -27.99 5.02
N ASP A 426 -6.31 -27.57 5.78
CA ASP A 426 -5.17 -26.74 5.38
C ASP A 426 -4.12 -27.57 4.61
N SER A 427 -4.50 -28.16 3.47
CA SER A 427 -3.52 -28.86 2.64
C SER A 427 -2.67 -27.85 1.86
N GLU A 428 -1.42 -27.74 2.28
CA GLU A 428 -0.27 -27.07 1.68
C GLU A 428 -0.32 -27.01 0.15
N GLN A 429 -0.38 -25.79 -0.39
CA GLN A 429 -0.05 -25.53 -1.80
C GLN A 429 1.27 -24.79 -1.82
N ASP A 430 2.30 -25.50 -2.28
CA ASP A 430 3.61 -24.96 -2.64
C ASP A 430 3.43 -23.98 -3.81
N PHE A 431 3.45 -22.69 -3.49
CA PHE A 431 3.43 -21.61 -4.48
C PHE A 431 4.88 -21.22 -4.78
N GLY A 432 5.55 -22.02 -5.62
CA GLY A 432 6.82 -21.61 -6.22
C GLY A 432 6.71 -20.19 -6.79
N VAL A 433 7.57 -19.29 -6.31
CA VAL A 433 7.51 -17.85 -6.59
C VAL A 433 7.99 -17.59 -8.02
N ALA A 434 7.10 -17.72 -9.00
CA ALA A 434 7.33 -17.12 -10.30
C ALA A 434 7.52 -15.59 -10.12
N PRO A 435 8.46 -14.94 -10.84
CA PRO A 435 8.67 -13.50 -10.73
C PRO A 435 7.35 -12.78 -10.96
N GLN A 436 6.92 -11.99 -9.97
CA GLN A 436 5.61 -11.35 -10.01
C GLN A 436 5.55 -10.33 -11.14
N PRO A 437 4.42 -10.20 -11.86
CA PRO A 437 4.26 -9.15 -12.84
C PRO A 437 4.28 -7.78 -12.13
N HIS A 438 4.99 -6.82 -12.73
CA HIS A 438 4.97 -5.43 -12.28
C HIS A 438 4.31 -4.56 -13.33
N ARG A 439 3.52 -3.60 -12.85
CA ARG A 439 3.10 -2.44 -13.62
C ARG A 439 4.27 -1.45 -13.65
N VAL A 440 4.63 -0.99 -14.84
CA VAL A 440 5.60 0.10 -15.03
C VAL A 440 4.87 1.25 -15.71
N THR A 441 4.92 2.43 -15.08
CA THR A 441 4.34 3.66 -15.63
C THR A 441 5.35 4.79 -15.67
N LEU A 442 5.29 5.53 -16.77
CA LEU A 442 6.02 6.77 -16.98
C LEU A 442 5.00 7.91 -16.88
N MET A 443 5.23 8.82 -15.94
CA MET A 443 4.39 10.00 -15.72
C MET A 443 5.07 11.18 -16.39
N ILE A 444 4.28 12.01 -17.07
CA ILE A 444 4.76 13.24 -17.69
C ILE A 444 3.79 14.37 -17.35
N GLY A 445 4.29 15.39 -16.66
CA GLY A 445 3.64 16.68 -16.48
C GLY A 445 4.08 17.64 -17.58
N PHE A 446 3.13 18.16 -18.35
CA PHE A 446 3.36 19.16 -19.39
C PHE A 446 3.17 20.55 -18.79
N TRP A 447 4.14 21.44 -18.98
CA TRP A 447 4.18 22.76 -18.37
C TRP A 447 4.19 23.87 -19.41
N THR A 448 3.36 24.90 -19.21
CA THR A 448 3.38 26.15 -20.00
C THR A 448 4.26 27.23 -19.36
N THR A 449 4.83 26.95 -18.18
CA THR A 449 5.76 27.81 -17.45
C THR A 449 7.07 27.05 -17.22
N ASP A 450 8.22 27.69 -17.43
CA ASP A 450 9.52 27.08 -17.10
C ASP A 450 9.70 27.04 -15.59
N VAL A 451 9.21 25.97 -14.98
CA VAL A 451 9.34 25.77 -13.54
C VAL A 451 10.77 25.48 -13.12
N ARG A 452 11.67 25.04 -13.99
CA ARG A 452 13.08 24.83 -13.63
C ARG A 452 13.70 26.11 -13.03
N ALA A 453 13.26 27.27 -13.50
CA ALA A 453 13.72 28.58 -13.04
C ALA A 453 13.23 28.98 -11.62
N SER A 454 12.23 28.30 -11.06
CA SER A 454 11.65 28.63 -9.75
C SER A 454 12.58 28.30 -8.57
N SER A 455 13.48 27.32 -8.73
CA SER A 455 14.34 26.84 -7.65
C SER A 455 15.61 26.16 -8.18
N ARG A 456 16.62 26.03 -7.31
CA ARG A 456 17.87 25.34 -7.66
C ARG A 456 17.62 23.84 -7.84
N ARG A 457 17.91 23.32 -9.02
CA ARG A 457 17.78 21.89 -9.34
C ARG A 457 19.02 21.10 -8.95
N THR A 458 18.81 19.99 -8.25
CA THR A 458 19.85 19.05 -7.83
C THR A 458 19.71 17.73 -8.61
N MET A 459 20.80 16.97 -8.68
CA MET A 459 20.75 15.64 -9.29
C MET A 459 19.84 14.74 -8.44
N TYR A 460 18.89 14.07 -9.10
CA TYR A 460 17.85 13.27 -8.44
C TYR A 460 17.00 14.03 -7.41
N GLY A 461 16.83 15.35 -7.59
CA GLY A 461 15.76 16.13 -6.96
C GLY A 461 14.57 16.35 -7.91
N ALA A 462 13.55 17.08 -7.47
CA ALA A 462 12.41 17.45 -8.32
C ALA A 462 12.86 18.33 -9.51
N CYS A 463 12.39 17.99 -10.71
CA CYS A 463 12.79 18.60 -11.99
C CYS A 463 14.32 18.64 -12.18
N GLY A 464 15.03 17.61 -11.71
CA GLY A 464 16.48 17.49 -11.82
C GLY A 464 16.96 17.25 -13.27
N PRO A 465 18.26 17.44 -13.55
CA PRO A 465 18.82 17.05 -14.84
C PRO A 465 18.95 15.52 -14.94
N VAL A 466 18.74 14.98 -16.15
CA VAL A 466 19.07 13.59 -16.46
C VAL A 466 20.60 13.43 -16.42
N PRO A 467 21.16 12.47 -15.65
CA PRO A 467 22.60 12.24 -15.58
C PRO A 467 23.14 11.80 -16.95
N ARG A 468 24.41 12.12 -17.21
CA ARG A 468 25.10 11.64 -18.41
C ARG A 468 25.51 10.18 -18.23
N PRO A 469 25.45 9.34 -19.28
CA PRO A 469 26.00 7.99 -19.23
C PRO A 469 27.47 7.99 -18.85
N THR A 470 27.83 7.22 -17.83
CA THR A 470 29.21 6.97 -17.40
C THR A 470 29.36 5.50 -16.96
N ARG A 471 30.58 5.08 -16.62
CA ARG A 471 30.82 3.74 -16.06
C ARG A 471 30.09 3.51 -14.72
N GLY A 472 29.83 4.57 -13.95
CA GLY A 472 29.11 4.52 -12.67
C GLY A 472 27.62 4.91 -12.75
N CYS A 473 27.14 5.30 -13.93
CA CYS A 473 25.73 5.63 -14.18
C CYS A 473 25.40 5.20 -15.61
N SER A 474 24.93 3.97 -15.77
CA SER A 474 24.72 3.31 -17.04
C SER A 474 23.29 3.39 -17.54
N TRP A 475 22.32 3.63 -16.65
CA TRP A 475 20.90 3.63 -17.02
C TRP A 475 20.51 4.63 -18.11
N PRO A 476 21.08 5.86 -18.23
CA PRO A 476 20.65 6.79 -19.26
C PRO A 476 20.97 6.28 -20.67
N ALA A 477 22.03 5.46 -20.83
CA ALA A 477 22.36 4.81 -22.11
C ALA A 477 21.33 3.75 -22.53
N ARG A 478 20.49 3.28 -21.61
CA ARG A 478 19.40 2.33 -21.92
C ARG A 478 18.17 3.01 -22.52
N LEU A 479 18.15 4.34 -22.55
CA LEU A 479 17.06 5.14 -23.10
C LEU A 479 17.41 5.74 -24.48
N SER A 480 18.26 5.08 -25.26
CA SER A 480 18.55 5.50 -26.63
C SER A 480 17.28 5.62 -27.46
N ILE A 481 17.20 6.65 -28.31
CA ILE A 481 16.08 6.82 -29.25
C ILE A 481 16.16 5.68 -30.28
N PRO A 482 15.11 4.85 -30.43
CA PRO A 482 15.17 3.71 -31.33
C PRO A 482 15.15 4.14 -32.80
N GLU A 483 15.85 3.36 -33.64
CA GLU A 483 15.85 3.55 -35.09
C GLU A 483 14.45 3.37 -35.68
N GLY A 484 14.10 4.19 -36.68
CA GLY A 484 12.82 4.10 -37.39
C GLY A 484 11.64 4.83 -36.75
N VAL A 485 11.82 5.51 -35.62
CA VAL A 485 10.79 6.44 -35.11
C VAL A 485 10.89 7.76 -35.89
N ASN A 486 9.82 8.12 -36.59
CA ASN A 486 9.74 9.37 -37.36
C ASN A 486 9.83 10.56 -36.39
N GLN A 487 10.76 11.48 -36.64
CA GLN A 487 10.95 12.68 -35.82
C GLN A 487 9.86 13.74 -36.01
N GLN A 488 8.93 13.53 -36.95
CA GLN A 488 7.78 14.42 -37.13
C GLN A 488 6.79 14.32 -35.96
N GLU A 489 6.38 15.47 -35.43
CA GLU A 489 5.43 15.62 -34.32
C GLU A 489 3.96 15.40 -34.75
N GLU A 490 3.71 14.49 -35.71
CA GLU A 490 2.34 14.16 -36.11
C GLU A 490 1.78 12.99 -35.30
N PRO A 491 0.56 13.11 -34.75
CA PRO A 491 -0.06 12.03 -33.99
C PRO A 491 -0.30 10.82 -34.89
N PRO A 492 0.18 9.62 -34.53
CA PRO A 492 0.16 8.45 -35.40
C PRO A 492 -1.27 8.16 -35.86
N HIS A 493 -1.45 7.84 -37.15
CA HIS A 493 -2.76 7.49 -37.73
C HIS A 493 -3.51 6.38 -36.96
N THR A 494 -2.79 5.59 -36.17
CA THR A 494 -3.31 4.51 -35.33
C THR A 494 -3.84 4.95 -33.97
N ALA A 495 -3.57 6.19 -33.52
CA ALA A 495 -4.02 6.68 -32.22
C ALA A 495 -5.55 6.79 -32.15
N LYS A 496 -6.13 6.14 -31.14
CA LYS A 496 -7.58 6.13 -30.87
C LYS A 496 -7.87 6.75 -29.52
N PHE A 497 -8.78 7.72 -29.51
CA PHE A 497 -9.22 8.42 -28.31
C PHE A 497 -10.39 7.69 -27.68
N PHE A 498 -10.36 7.51 -26.37
CA PHE A 498 -11.40 6.83 -25.62
C PHE A 498 -11.88 7.68 -24.46
N GLN A 499 -13.19 7.70 -24.27
CA GLN A 499 -13.78 8.18 -23.04
C GLN A 499 -13.37 7.28 -21.87
N VAL A 500 -12.97 7.89 -20.75
CA VAL A 500 -12.66 7.18 -19.51
C VAL A 500 -13.97 6.93 -18.74
N PRO A 501 -14.21 5.71 -18.22
CA PRO A 501 -15.36 5.42 -17.37
C PRO A 501 -15.55 6.49 -16.30
N THR A 502 -16.76 7.05 -16.26
CA THR A 502 -17.09 8.20 -15.42
C THR A 502 -18.09 7.77 -14.36
N VAL A 503 -17.82 8.14 -13.12
CA VAL A 503 -18.76 8.06 -12.00
C VAL A 503 -19.31 9.47 -11.80
N SER A 504 -20.59 9.65 -12.15
CA SER A 504 -21.29 10.94 -12.05
C SER A 504 -22.12 11.09 -10.77
N SER A 505 -22.14 10.06 -9.91
CA SER A 505 -22.56 10.21 -8.52
C SER A 505 -21.45 10.92 -7.74
N ASN A 506 -21.80 11.62 -6.65
CA ASN A 506 -20.83 12.27 -5.77
C ASN A 506 -19.66 11.30 -5.46
N PRO A 507 -18.43 11.59 -5.91
CA PRO A 507 -17.29 10.71 -5.71
C PRO A 507 -16.90 10.61 -4.23
N TRP A 508 -17.31 11.57 -3.41
CA TRP A 508 -17.22 11.54 -1.96
C TRP A 508 -18.55 11.14 -1.34
N GLU A 509 -18.52 10.14 -0.46
CA GLU A 509 -19.69 9.76 0.33
C GLU A 509 -19.48 10.17 1.79
N ARG A 510 -20.45 10.91 2.35
CA ARG A 510 -20.49 11.18 3.79
C ARG A 510 -20.79 9.86 4.51
N VAL A 511 -19.90 9.47 5.40
CA VAL A 511 -20.10 8.30 6.27
C VAL A 511 -21.31 8.60 7.17
N PRO A 512 -22.30 7.71 7.28
CA PRO A 512 -23.45 7.93 8.13
C PRO A 512 -23.04 8.24 9.57
N ASP A 513 -23.70 9.23 10.17
CA ASP A 513 -23.56 9.47 11.61
C ASP A 513 -24.04 8.20 12.35
N MET A 514 -23.29 7.81 13.37
CA MET A 514 -23.53 6.59 14.14
C MET A 514 -24.10 6.96 15.53
N PRO A 515 -25.41 7.25 15.67
CA PRO A 515 -26.00 7.83 16.89
C PRO A 515 -25.95 6.93 18.14
N GLY A 516 -25.40 5.72 18.05
CA GLY A 516 -25.09 4.87 19.22
C GLY A 516 -23.69 4.25 19.18
N GLY A 517 -22.73 4.89 18.49
CA GLY A 517 -21.35 4.40 18.43
C GLY A 517 -21.19 3.05 17.73
N ILE A 518 -20.03 2.43 17.90
CA ILE A 518 -19.71 1.11 17.32
C ILE A 518 -20.70 0.04 17.80
N SER A 519 -21.15 0.14 19.05
CA SER A 519 -22.11 -0.78 19.69
C SER A 519 -23.51 -0.82 19.06
N SER A 520 -23.89 0.18 18.25
CA SER A 520 -25.20 0.27 17.59
C SER A 520 -25.32 -0.44 16.24
N LEU A 521 -24.23 -1.02 15.71
CA LEU A 521 -24.24 -1.66 14.39
C LEU A 521 -24.89 -3.06 14.43
N PRO A 522 -25.70 -3.44 13.42
CA PRO A 522 -26.31 -4.79 13.33
C PRO A 522 -25.29 -5.94 13.32
N LEU A 523 -24.04 -5.63 12.95
CA LEU A 523 -22.88 -6.52 12.97
C LEU A 523 -22.12 -6.52 14.31
N ALA A 524 -22.74 -6.07 15.41
CA ALA A 524 -22.26 -6.13 16.80
C ALA A 524 -22.11 -7.57 17.36
N LYS A 525 -21.59 -8.48 16.54
CA LYS A 525 -20.69 -9.55 16.98
C LYS A 525 -19.22 -9.17 16.78
N SER A 526 -18.91 -7.96 16.32
CA SER A 526 -17.53 -7.47 16.23
C SER A 526 -16.98 -7.25 17.64
N ASN A 527 -15.94 -7.97 18.03
CA ASN A 527 -15.19 -7.78 19.28
C ASN A 527 -14.42 -6.42 19.32
N LEU A 528 -14.87 -5.41 18.57
CA LEU A 528 -14.20 -4.12 18.43
C LEU A 528 -14.54 -3.23 19.63
N SER A 529 -13.52 -2.91 20.42
CA SER A 529 -13.64 -2.01 21.57
C SER A 529 -13.86 -0.54 21.13
N GLU A 530 -14.79 0.15 21.81
CA GLU A 530 -15.01 1.60 21.70
C GLU A 530 -13.86 2.42 22.29
N GLU A 531 -12.98 1.79 23.09
CA GLU A 531 -11.83 2.45 23.69
C GLU A 531 -10.92 3.11 22.64
N TRP A 532 -10.89 2.57 21.42
CA TRP A 532 -10.07 3.05 20.31
C TRP A 532 -10.72 4.14 19.44
N ALA A 533 -11.73 4.86 19.92
CA ALA A 533 -12.41 5.93 19.16
C ALA A 533 -11.55 7.17 18.83
N THR A 534 -10.27 7.17 19.20
CA THR A 534 -9.32 8.28 19.00
C THR A 534 -8.04 7.82 18.30
N LEU A 535 -8.10 6.79 17.45
CA LEU A 535 -6.94 6.37 16.68
C LEU A 535 -6.56 7.43 15.66
N THR A 536 -5.26 7.58 15.44
CA THR A 536 -4.73 8.37 14.33
C THR A 536 -4.43 7.44 13.17
N LEU A 537 -4.80 7.83 11.95
CA LEU A 537 -4.43 7.12 10.74
C LEU A 537 -2.89 7.00 10.66
N PRO A 538 -2.32 5.80 10.46
CA PRO A 538 -0.88 5.63 10.31
C PRO A 538 -0.36 6.46 9.14
N GLU A 539 0.69 7.25 9.34
CA GLU A 539 1.22 8.19 8.34
C GLU A 539 1.58 7.50 7.03
N SER A 540 2.26 6.35 7.11
CA SER A 540 2.63 5.49 5.98
C SER A 540 1.43 4.89 5.22
N ARG A 541 0.21 5.13 5.69
CA ARG A 541 -1.05 4.64 5.14
C ARG A 541 -2.07 5.75 4.88
N LYS A 542 -1.73 7.03 5.01
CA LYS A 542 -2.62 8.16 4.69
C LYS A 542 -2.81 8.34 3.19
N HIS A 543 -3.54 7.43 2.55
CA HIS A 543 -3.80 7.48 1.12
C HIS A 543 -4.84 8.56 0.73
N GLY A 544 -5.59 9.11 1.68
CA GLY A 544 -6.67 10.06 1.39
C GLY A 544 -7.96 9.41 0.86
N PHE A 545 -8.12 8.09 0.95
CA PHE A 545 -9.38 7.41 0.60
C PHE A 545 -10.46 7.58 1.67
N PHE A 546 -10.05 7.89 2.89
CA PHE A 546 -10.87 8.03 4.10
C PHE A 546 -10.35 9.26 4.83
N VAL A 547 -11.19 10.29 4.98
CA VAL A 547 -10.79 11.58 5.55
C VAL A 547 -11.85 12.10 6.52
N SER A 548 -11.41 12.90 7.48
CA SER A 548 -12.30 13.57 8.44
C SER A 548 -12.91 14.82 7.83
N GLU A 549 -12.16 15.55 7.01
CA GLU A 549 -12.64 16.66 6.19
C GLU A 549 -12.03 16.63 4.80
N LEU A 550 -12.76 17.13 3.80
CA LEU A 550 -12.23 17.28 2.45
C LEU A 550 -11.18 18.41 2.34
N SER A 551 -11.14 19.34 3.31
CA SER A 551 -10.10 20.38 3.38
C SER A 551 -8.70 19.83 3.66
N GLU A 552 -8.59 18.58 4.15
CA GLU A 552 -7.31 17.93 4.44
C GLU A 552 -6.36 17.93 3.22
N PHE A 553 -6.91 17.84 2.00
CA PHE A 553 -6.09 17.89 0.77
C PHE A 553 -5.44 19.27 0.55
N ARG A 554 -6.16 20.36 0.87
CA ARG A 554 -5.61 21.73 0.82
C ARG A 554 -4.62 21.97 1.96
N GLU A 555 -4.92 21.45 3.14
CA GLU A 555 -4.06 21.59 4.32
C GLU A 555 -2.74 20.84 4.17
N ALA A 556 -2.73 19.67 3.51
CA ALA A 556 -1.53 18.91 3.22
C ALA A 556 -0.52 19.73 2.40
N LEU A 557 -0.99 20.56 1.46
CA LEU A 557 -0.14 21.43 0.65
C LEU A 557 0.49 22.60 1.45
N ARG A 558 -0.09 22.96 2.60
CA ARG A 558 0.40 24.05 3.47
C ARG A 558 1.43 23.59 4.51
N LYS A 559 1.62 22.28 4.67
CA LYS A 559 2.54 21.68 5.65
C LYS A 559 3.95 21.47 5.11
N VAL A 560 4.23 21.93 3.89
CA VAL A 560 5.57 21.95 3.28
C VAL A 560 6.28 23.23 3.74
N ASP A 561 6.65 23.28 5.02
CA ASP A 561 7.43 24.38 5.64
C ASP A 561 8.67 23.79 6.34
#